data_AF-A0A2W2ARZ7-F1
#
_entry.id   AF-A0A2W2ARZ7-F1
#
_cell.length_a   1.000
_cell.length_b   1.000
_cell.length_c   1.000
_cell.angle_alpha   90.00
_cell.angle_beta   90.00
_cell.angle_gamma   90.00
#
_symmetry.space_group_name_H-M   'P 1'
#
loop_
_entity.id
_entity.type
_entity.pdbx_description
1 polymer ?
#
loop_
_entity_poly.entity_id
_entity_poly.type
_entity_poly.pdbx_seq_one_letter_code
_entity_poly.pdbx_strand_id
1 'polypeptide(L)'
;MVGGGAMNNFFNRIADYRLKSMRQQIYASAGPCPELFSSLRSYRLDQETVQAYAGIYSVTLASFTKVSDGDAIFEIDIDGQPTAVIEALLYDDELEQQVADLVAWPLHDPDNFATALGPHAGADVLGVEHMVMRKGRPLRVYRTPLEWLQAGCNGCVPLTEIGGRFWLNRAGGPFLVGCLDEARWLRDYLGVSAVCHCILLPFNGRRAA
;
A
#
# COMPACT_ATOMS: atom_id res chain seq x y z
N MET A 1 9.62 2.48 36.31
CA MET A 1 9.28 2.36 34.88
C MET A 1 7.92 1.68 34.76
N VAL A 2 6.85 2.45 34.94
CA VAL A 2 5.45 2.02 34.74
C VAL A 2 4.80 3.25 34.11
N GLY A 3 4.60 3.25 32.80
CA GLY A 3 4.12 4.44 32.07
C GLY A 3 3.94 4.25 30.56
N GLY A 4 4.63 3.28 29.94
CA GLY A 4 4.49 3.03 28.49
C GLY A 4 3.20 2.31 28.07
N GLY A 5 2.64 1.45 28.93
CA GLY A 5 1.48 0.62 28.55
C GLY A 5 0.15 1.39 28.41
N ALA A 6 -0.09 2.40 29.24
CA ALA A 6 -1.32 3.20 29.19
C ALA A 6 -1.33 4.13 27.96
N MET A 7 -0.17 4.68 27.61
CA MET A 7 -0.02 5.57 26.46
C MET A 7 -0.17 4.80 25.13
N ASN A 8 0.43 3.61 25.01
CA ASN A 8 0.26 2.75 23.82
C ASN A 8 -1.21 2.29 23.65
N ASN A 9 -1.89 1.93 24.74
CA ASN A 9 -3.31 1.55 24.68
C ASN A 9 -4.23 2.71 24.27
N PHE A 10 -3.86 3.96 24.60
CA PHE A 10 -4.62 5.14 24.21
C PHE A 10 -4.46 5.44 22.71
N PHE A 11 -3.23 5.42 22.20
CA PHE A 11 -2.95 5.64 20.77
C PHE A 11 -3.60 4.58 19.89
N ASN A 12 -3.55 3.30 20.27
CA ASN A 12 -4.19 2.22 19.52
C ASN A 12 -5.71 2.42 19.43
N ARG A 13 -6.36 2.85 20.51
CA ARG A 13 -7.81 3.13 20.50
C ARG A 13 -8.20 4.30 19.59
N ILE A 14 -7.36 5.33 19.50
CA ILE A 14 -7.62 6.47 18.59
C ILE A 14 -7.48 6.03 17.13
N ALA A 15 -6.43 5.27 16.82
CA ALA A 15 -6.21 4.72 15.48
C ALA A 15 -7.39 3.84 15.05
N ASP A 16 -7.84 2.92 15.92
CA ASP A 16 -9.00 2.07 15.66
C ASP A 16 -10.28 2.90 15.40
N TYR A 17 -10.52 3.94 16.20
CA TYR A 17 -11.69 4.79 16.03
C TYR A 17 -11.64 5.58 14.71
N ARG A 18 -10.48 6.16 14.38
CA ARG A 18 -10.27 6.90 13.12
C ARG A 18 -10.49 5.99 11.91
N LEU A 19 -9.84 4.83 11.90
CA LEU A 19 -9.98 3.85 10.80
C LEU A 19 -11.43 3.41 10.63
N LYS A 20 -12.10 3.06 11.73
CA LYS A 20 -13.51 2.65 11.69
C LYS A 20 -14.43 3.76 11.16
N SER A 21 -14.23 5.00 11.60
CA SER A 21 -15.00 6.17 11.14
C SER A 21 -14.80 6.41 9.64
N MET A 22 -13.55 6.42 9.17
CA MET A 22 -13.25 6.63 7.75
C MET A 22 -13.81 5.51 6.87
N ARG A 23 -13.69 4.25 7.31
CA ARG A 23 -14.29 3.11 6.60
C ARG A 23 -15.80 3.23 6.49
N GLN A 24 -16.49 3.65 7.56
CA GLN A 24 -17.93 3.89 7.52
C GLN A 24 -18.30 4.99 6.52
N GLN A 25 -17.53 6.07 6.47
CA GLN A 25 -17.74 7.15 5.50
C GLN A 25 -17.55 6.65 4.06
N ILE A 26 -16.49 5.88 3.80
CA ILE A 26 -16.23 5.30 2.47
C ILE A 26 -17.36 4.35 2.08
N TYR A 27 -17.82 3.47 2.97
CA TYR A 27 -18.93 2.57 2.65
C TYR A 27 -20.25 3.30 2.44
N ALA A 28 -20.49 4.39 3.17
CA ALA A 28 -21.66 5.22 2.97
C ALA A 28 -21.62 5.98 1.63
N SER A 29 -20.42 6.35 1.15
CA SER A 29 -20.22 7.00 -0.15
C SER A 29 -19.92 6.04 -1.30
N ALA A 30 -19.69 4.76 -1.01
CA ALA A 30 -19.39 3.70 -1.99
C ALA A 30 -20.66 3.33 -2.77
N GLY A 31 -21.06 4.24 -3.65
CA GLY A 31 -22.04 4.00 -4.70
C GLY A 31 -21.37 3.97 -6.07
N PRO A 32 -22.01 3.34 -7.07
CA PRO A 32 -21.56 3.46 -8.45
C PRO A 32 -21.59 4.93 -8.90
N CYS A 33 -20.42 5.50 -9.21
CA CYS A 33 -20.29 6.84 -9.78
C CYS A 33 -19.51 6.81 -11.11
N PRO A 34 -19.69 7.80 -12.01
CA PRO A 34 -18.97 7.85 -13.28
C PRO A 34 -17.45 7.80 -13.13
N GLU A 35 -16.91 8.46 -12.10
CA GLU A 35 -15.47 8.54 -11.82
C GLU A 35 -14.90 7.16 -11.47
N LEU A 36 -15.61 6.37 -10.66
CA LEU A 36 -15.24 5.01 -10.31
C LEU A 36 -15.17 4.10 -11.55
N PHE A 37 -16.20 4.15 -12.41
CA PHE A 37 -16.18 3.31 -13.63
C PHE A 37 -15.12 3.78 -14.62
N SER A 38 -14.91 5.09 -14.72
CA SER A 38 -13.86 5.67 -15.55
C SER A 38 -12.48 5.20 -15.08
N SER A 39 -12.19 5.28 -13.78
CA SER A 39 -10.90 4.87 -13.22
C SER A 39 -10.66 3.36 -13.34
N LEU A 40 -11.65 2.52 -13.01
CA LEU A 40 -11.54 1.07 -13.18
C LEU A 40 -11.21 0.69 -14.62
N ARG A 41 -11.87 1.32 -15.61
CA ARG A 41 -11.61 1.05 -17.04
C ARG A 41 -10.28 1.60 -17.50
N SER A 42 -9.93 2.84 -17.15
CA SER A 42 -8.67 3.46 -17.58
C SER A 42 -7.46 2.71 -17.05
N TYR A 43 -7.56 2.24 -15.81
CA TYR A 43 -6.52 1.48 -15.15
C TYR A 43 -6.59 -0.02 -15.40
N ARG A 44 -7.63 -0.51 -16.08
CA ARG A 44 -7.85 -1.93 -16.37
C ARG A 44 -7.84 -2.79 -15.11
N LEU A 45 -8.48 -2.31 -14.05
CA LEU A 45 -8.54 -3.00 -12.77
C LEU A 45 -9.60 -4.10 -12.81
N ASP A 46 -9.24 -5.27 -12.31
CA ASP A 46 -10.15 -6.38 -12.13
C ASP A 46 -10.82 -6.28 -10.75
N GLN A 47 -12.10 -5.94 -10.71
CA GLN A 47 -12.80 -5.64 -9.47
C GLN A 47 -12.83 -6.84 -8.50
N GLU A 48 -12.94 -8.07 -9.02
CA GLU A 48 -12.95 -9.29 -8.21
C GLU A 48 -11.59 -9.48 -7.50
N THR A 49 -10.50 -9.34 -8.24
CA THR A 49 -9.14 -9.40 -7.68
C THR A 49 -8.90 -8.28 -6.67
N VAL A 50 -9.31 -7.04 -6.97
CA VAL A 50 -9.15 -5.94 -6.02
C VAL A 50 -9.96 -6.18 -4.74
N GLN A 51 -11.19 -6.69 -4.85
CA GLN A 51 -12.01 -7.01 -3.69
C GLN A 51 -11.36 -8.12 -2.83
N ALA A 52 -10.78 -9.14 -3.47
CA ALA A 52 -10.13 -10.24 -2.76
C ALA A 52 -8.87 -9.81 -1.98
N TYR A 53 -8.10 -8.86 -2.51
CA TYR A 53 -6.76 -8.53 -2.00
C TYR A 53 -6.61 -7.14 -1.40
N ALA A 54 -7.55 -6.23 -1.66
CA ALA A 54 -7.55 -4.86 -1.19
C ALA A 54 -8.90 -4.44 -0.60
N GLY A 55 -9.81 -5.41 -0.38
CA GLY A 55 -11.11 -5.25 0.28
C GLY A 55 -12.13 -4.47 -0.54
N ILE A 56 -11.87 -3.19 -0.78
CA ILE A 56 -12.68 -2.31 -1.62
C ILE A 56 -11.83 -1.51 -2.59
N TYR A 57 -12.47 -1.02 -3.65
CA TYR A 57 -11.97 0.07 -4.48
C TYR A 57 -13.07 1.11 -4.60
N SER A 58 -12.83 2.30 -4.04
CA SER A 58 -13.77 3.41 -4.06
C SER A 58 -13.11 4.67 -4.60
N VAL A 59 -13.92 5.60 -5.10
CA VAL A 59 -13.48 6.96 -5.43
C VAL A 59 -14.24 7.93 -4.53
N THR A 60 -13.51 8.77 -3.81
CA THR A 60 -14.05 9.82 -2.95
C THR A 60 -13.31 11.13 -3.17
N LEU A 61 -13.81 12.22 -2.59
CA LEU A 61 -13.04 13.44 -2.44
C LEU A 61 -12.20 13.37 -1.16
N ALA A 62 -10.92 13.71 -1.27
CA ALA A 62 -9.97 13.67 -0.16
C ALA A 62 -8.90 14.75 -0.30
N SER A 63 -8.34 15.16 0.84
CA SER A 63 -7.18 16.04 0.94
C SER A 63 -5.99 15.30 1.56
N PHE A 64 -4.78 15.76 1.24
CA PHE A 64 -3.53 15.10 1.60
C PHE A 64 -2.64 16.05 2.39
N THR A 65 -2.15 15.61 3.54
CA THR A 65 -1.26 16.38 4.40
C THR A 65 0.02 15.61 4.62
N LYS A 66 1.17 16.26 4.40
CA LYS A 66 2.47 15.68 4.74
C LYS A 66 2.73 15.81 6.23
N VAL A 67 3.12 14.70 6.86
CA VAL A 67 3.58 14.68 8.24
C VAL A 67 5.07 15.03 8.27
N SER A 68 5.59 15.43 9.43
CA SER A 68 6.97 15.89 9.65
C SER A 68 8.06 14.95 9.09
N ASP A 69 7.76 13.66 9.01
CA ASP A 69 8.68 12.60 8.55
C ASP A 69 8.57 12.29 7.04
N GLY A 70 7.79 13.08 6.30
CA GLY A 70 7.69 13.01 4.84
C GLY A 70 6.58 12.09 4.31
N ASP A 71 6.12 11.13 5.11
CA ASP A 71 4.95 10.31 4.79
C ASP A 71 3.68 11.18 4.78
N ALA A 72 2.75 10.86 3.88
CA ALA A 72 1.50 11.58 3.72
C ALA A 72 0.35 10.85 4.41
N ILE A 73 -0.53 11.61 5.05
CA ILE A 73 -1.84 11.16 5.50
C ILE A 73 -2.93 11.76 4.62
N PHE A 74 -4.04 11.06 4.45
CA PHE A 74 -5.21 11.61 3.78
C PHE A 74 -6.42 11.69 4.71
N GLU A 75 -7.32 12.62 4.40
CA GLU A 75 -8.62 12.78 5.05
C GLU A 75 -9.71 12.87 3.99
N ILE A 76 -10.89 12.33 4.29
CA ILE A 76 -12.07 12.49 3.43
C ILE A 76 -12.54 13.93 3.58
N ASP A 77 -12.66 14.61 2.45
CA ASP A 77 -12.86 16.05 2.41
C ASP A 77 -13.74 16.40 1.22
N ILE A 78 -14.89 17.04 1.47
CA ILE A 78 -15.86 17.39 0.44
C ILE A 78 -15.33 18.44 -0.55
N ASP A 79 -14.33 19.23 -0.14
CA ASP A 79 -13.64 20.20 -0.98
C ASP A 79 -12.32 19.65 -1.55
N GLY A 80 -12.04 18.37 -1.26
CA GLY A 80 -10.86 17.65 -1.72
C GLY A 80 -10.91 17.29 -3.20
N GLN A 81 -9.91 16.51 -3.63
CA GLN A 81 -9.77 16.07 -5.01
C GLN A 81 -10.22 14.62 -5.21
N PRO A 82 -10.69 14.23 -6.42
CA PRO A 82 -11.03 12.84 -6.73
C PRO A 82 -9.86 11.90 -6.47
N THR A 83 -10.10 10.93 -5.60
CA THR A 83 -9.08 10.10 -4.96
C THR A 83 -9.56 8.65 -4.93
N ALA A 84 -8.74 7.74 -5.45
CA ALA A 84 -8.98 6.31 -5.29
C ALA A 84 -8.60 5.89 -3.86
N VAL A 85 -9.38 4.98 -3.27
CA VAL A 85 -9.14 4.43 -1.93
C VAL A 85 -9.32 2.93 -1.95
N ILE A 86 -8.39 2.23 -1.29
CA ILE A 86 -8.43 0.79 -1.03
C ILE A 86 -8.18 0.50 0.46
N GLU A 87 -8.47 -0.73 0.88
CA GLU A 87 -8.10 -1.23 2.20
C GLU A 87 -6.72 -1.89 2.15
N ALA A 88 -5.91 -1.63 3.17
CA ALA A 88 -4.72 -2.41 3.45
C ALA A 88 -5.10 -3.56 4.38
N LEU A 89 -5.00 -4.79 3.87
CA LEU A 89 -5.40 -6.00 4.57
C LEU A 89 -4.20 -6.66 5.26
N LEU A 90 -4.43 -7.14 6.47
CA LEU A 90 -3.56 -8.05 7.20
C LEU A 90 -4.33 -9.31 7.58
N TYR A 91 -3.61 -10.37 7.88
CA TYR A 91 -4.18 -11.58 8.45
C TYR A 91 -3.63 -11.73 9.86
N ASP A 92 -4.51 -12.09 10.80
CA ASP A 92 -4.08 -12.47 12.13
C ASP A 92 -3.56 -13.93 12.18
N ASP A 93 -3.19 -14.37 13.38
CA ASP A 93 -2.66 -15.73 13.60
C ASP A 93 -3.70 -16.83 13.30
N GLU A 94 -4.98 -16.49 13.25
CA GLU A 94 -6.09 -17.38 12.90
C GLU A 94 -6.43 -17.34 11.40
N LEU A 95 -5.65 -16.58 10.62
CA LEU A 95 -5.86 -16.30 9.19
C LEU A 95 -7.16 -15.53 8.91
N GLU A 96 -7.69 -14.82 9.89
CA GLU A 96 -8.82 -13.91 9.65
C GLU A 96 -8.30 -12.57 9.08
N GLN A 97 -8.98 -12.11 8.04
CA GLN A 97 -8.63 -10.87 7.37
C GLN A 97 -9.09 -9.66 8.19
N GLN A 98 -8.15 -8.76 8.49
CA GLN A 98 -8.39 -7.51 9.17
C GLN A 98 -7.93 -6.32 8.31
N VAL A 99 -8.67 -5.22 8.39
CA VAL A 99 -8.26 -3.97 7.74
C VAL A 99 -7.34 -3.24 8.70
N ALA A 100 -6.08 -3.08 8.29
CA ALA A 100 -5.04 -2.43 9.08
C ALA A 100 -4.92 -0.93 8.79
N ASP A 101 -5.30 -0.50 7.59
CA ASP A 101 -5.30 0.90 7.18
C ASP A 101 -6.16 1.09 5.93
N LEU A 102 -6.26 2.34 5.48
CA LEU A 102 -6.72 2.71 4.16
C LEU A 102 -5.56 3.32 3.39
N VAL A 103 -5.50 3.06 2.09
CA VAL A 103 -4.49 3.63 1.20
C VAL A 103 -5.21 4.41 0.11
N ALA A 104 -4.76 5.62 -0.14
CA ALA A 104 -5.40 6.52 -1.08
C ALA A 104 -4.40 7.23 -1.99
N TRP A 105 -4.81 7.54 -3.22
CA TRP A 105 -4.03 8.36 -4.16
C TRP A 105 -4.94 9.20 -5.05
N PRO A 106 -4.51 10.42 -5.43
CA PRO A 106 -5.25 11.24 -6.38
C PRO A 106 -5.38 10.54 -7.73
N LEU A 107 -6.54 10.64 -8.37
CA LEU A 107 -6.76 9.98 -9.66
C LEU A 107 -5.86 10.52 -10.79
N HIS A 108 -5.35 11.74 -10.68
CA HIS A 108 -4.46 12.35 -11.68
C HIS A 108 -2.96 12.21 -11.34
N ASP A 109 -2.65 11.66 -10.16
CA ASP A 109 -1.28 11.58 -9.64
C ASP A 109 -1.09 10.34 -8.75
N PRO A 110 -1.16 9.13 -9.35
CA PRO A 110 -1.18 7.87 -8.61
C PRO A 110 0.15 7.53 -7.91
N ASP A 111 1.23 8.24 -8.23
CA ASP A 111 2.53 8.08 -7.57
C ASP A 111 2.54 8.71 -6.17
N ASN A 112 1.65 9.68 -5.92
CA ASN A 112 1.52 10.37 -4.64
C ASN A 112 0.40 9.77 -3.80
N PHE A 113 0.69 8.62 -3.17
CA PHE A 113 -0.25 7.95 -2.28
C PHE A 113 -0.01 8.31 -0.80
N ALA A 114 -1.02 8.05 0.03
CA ALA A 114 -1.02 8.29 1.47
C ALA A 114 -1.80 7.20 2.19
N THR A 115 -1.60 7.08 3.50
CA THR A 115 -2.40 6.19 4.37
C THR A 115 -3.32 6.99 5.29
N ALA A 116 -4.36 6.37 5.85
CA ALA A 116 -5.31 7.09 6.71
C ALA A 116 -4.76 7.29 8.13
N LEU A 117 -3.99 6.32 8.62
CA LEU A 117 -3.41 6.34 9.97
C LEU A 117 -1.99 6.93 10.00
N GLY A 118 -1.33 7.01 8.86
CA GLY A 118 0.04 7.52 8.74
C GLY A 118 1.10 6.53 9.22
N PRO A 119 2.36 7.00 9.36
CA PRO A 119 3.46 6.14 9.78
C PRO A 119 3.24 5.64 11.22
N HIS A 120 3.62 4.38 11.47
CA HIS A 120 3.61 3.72 12.79
C HIS A 120 2.26 3.33 13.40
N ALA A 121 1.14 3.74 12.81
CA ALA A 121 -0.20 3.43 13.32
C ALA A 121 -1.02 2.52 12.40
N GLY A 122 -0.58 2.32 11.16
CA GLY A 122 -1.29 1.52 10.16
C GLY A 122 -0.41 0.55 9.38
N ALA A 123 -0.72 0.36 8.10
CA ALA A 123 -0.06 -0.62 7.26
C ALA A 123 1.24 -0.05 6.68
N ASP A 124 2.33 -0.81 6.84
CA ASP A 124 3.63 -0.46 6.26
C ASP A 124 3.81 -1.00 4.84
N VAL A 125 3.04 -2.03 4.48
CA VAL A 125 3.17 -2.77 3.21
C VAL A 125 1.81 -3.30 2.77
N LEU A 126 1.50 -3.22 1.48
CA LEU A 126 0.43 -4.00 0.84
C LEU A 126 0.97 -5.35 0.35
N GLY A 127 0.13 -6.39 0.37
CA GLY A 127 0.51 -7.72 -0.15
C GLY A 127 1.46 -8.49 0.77
N VAL A 128 1.35 -8.31 2.09
CA VAL A 128 2.18 -9.01 3.10
C VAL A 128 2.09 -10.53 2.94
N GLU A 129 0.92 -11.06 2.56
CA GLU A 129 0.76 -12.50 2.30
C GLU A 129 1.73 -13.03 1.25
N HIS A 130 2.03 -12.26 0.20
CA HIS A 130 2.98 -12.64 -0.85
C HIS A 130 4.42 -12.65 -0.34
N MET A 131 4.72 -11.88 0.72
CA MET A 131 6.03 -11.93 1.37
C MET A 131 6.24 -13.25 2.10
N VAL A 132 5.19 -13.75 2.76
CA VAL A 132 5.21 -14.98 3.57
C VAL A 132 5.03 -16.23 2.70
N MET A 133 4.10 -16.21 1.75
CA MET A 133 3.64 -17.39 1.00
C MET A 133 4.45 -17.70 -0.27
N ARG A 134 5.46 -16.90 -0.61
CA ARG A 134 6.23 -17.05 -1.87
C ARG A 134 7.04 -18.33 -2.00
N LYS A 135 7.27 -19.11 -0.92
CA LYS A 135 7.96 -20.42 -0.95
C LYS A 135 9.25 -20.43 -1.80
N GLY A 136 10.11 -19.42 -1.60
CA GLY A 136 11.39 -19.27 -2.30
C GLY A 136 11.31 -18.65 -3.70
N ARG A 137 10.11 -18.32 -4.21
CA ARG A 137 9.96 -17.53 -5.44
C ARG A 137 10.36 -16.08 -5.19
N PRO A 138 10.87 -15.36 -6.21
CA PRO A 138 11.12 -13.94 -6.09
C PRO A 138 9.86 -13.17 -5.70
N LEU A 139 10.00 -12.23 -4.76
CA LEU A 139 8.91 -11.32 -4.38
C LEU A 139 8.89 -10.16 -5.36
N ARG A 140 7.78 -9.97 -6.06
CA ARG A 140 7.61 -8.78 -6.89
C ARG A 140 7.31 -7.57 -6.02
N VAL A 141 8.07 -6.49 -6.21
CA VAL A 141 7.92 -5.24 -5.46
C VAL A 141 7.50 -4.16 -6.45
N TYR A 142 6.38 -3.50 -6.17
CA TYR A 142 5.91 -2.35 -6.96
C TYR A 142 6.18 -1.06 -6.20
N ARG A 143 6.25 0.04 -6.95
CA ARG A 143 6.49 1.36 -6.36
C ARG A 143 5.19 1.98 -5.85
N THR A 144 4.07 1.72 -6.53
CA THR A 144 2.79 2.34 -6.22
C THR A 144 1.68 1.30 -5.99
N PRO A 145 0.65 1.63 -5.20
CA PRO A 145 -0.55 0.82 -5.07
C PRO A 145 -1.21 0.55 -6.42
N LEU A 146 -1.26 1.54 -7.32
CA LEU A 146 -1.89 1.38 -8.62
C LEU A 146 -1.19 0.32 -9.48
N GLU A 147 0.14 0.34 -9.56
CA GLU A 147 0.92 -0.68 -10.29
C GLU A 147 0.65 -2.09 -9.76
N TRP A 148 0.54 -2.23 -8.43
CA TRP A 148 0.23 -3.49 -7.77
C TRP A 148 -1.18 -3.99 -8.10
N LEU A 149 -2.18 -3.11 -8.06
CA LEU A 149 -3.54 -3.46 -8.48
C LEU A 149 -3.60 -3.86 -9.97
N GLN A 150 -2.90 -3.12 -10.84
CA GLN A 150 -2.82 -3.41 -12.28
C GLN A 150 -2.17 -4.77 -12.57
N ALA A 151 -1.29 -5.22 -11.66
CA ALA A 151 -0.66 -6.53 -11.74
C ALA A 151 -1.47 -7.64 -11.05
N GLY A 152 -2.74 -7.39 -10.73
CA GLY A 152 -3.62 -8.35 -10.08
C GLY A 152 -3.20 -8.67 -8.64
N CYS A 153 -2.69 -7.66 -7.93
CA CYS A 153 -2.29 -7.75 -6.53
C CYS A 153 -1.16 -8.76 -6.24
N ASN A 154 -0.44 -9.22 -7.27
CA ASN A 154 0.62 -10.23 -7.12
C ASN A 154 1.98 -9.61 -6.80
N GLY A 155 2.31 -9.55 -5.52
CA GLY A 155 3.55 -8.97 -4.99
C GLY A 155 3.26 -8.08 -3.79
N CYS A 156 4.10 -7.08 -3.56
CA CYS A 156 3.91 -6.14 -2.46
C CYS A 156 4.21 -4.68 -2.85
N VAL A 157 3.74 -3.75 -2.03
CA VAL A 157 4.02 -2.31 -2.14
C VAL A 157 4.47 -1.79 -0.78
N PRO A 158 5.69 -1.26 -0.63
CA PRO A 158 6.04 -0.52 0.57
C PRO A 158 5.23 0.79 0.63
N LEU A 159 4.53 1.01 1.75
CA LEU A 159 3.69 2.19 1.95
C LEU A 159 4.38 3.32 2.72
N THR A 160 5.24 2.97 3.66
CA THR A 160 6.00 3.91 4.50
C THR A 160 7.49 3.69 4.27
N GLU A 161 8.34 4.73 4.39
CA GLU A 161 9.77 4.54 4.16
C GLU A 161 10.40 3.58 5.19
N ILE A 162 10.15 3.83 6.48
CA ILE A 162 10.80 3.07 7.56
C ILE A 162 10.21 1.66 7.67
N GLY A 163 8.88 1.56 7.72
CA GLY A 163 8.19 0.29 7.92
C GLY A 163 8.30 -0.62 6.72
N GLY A 164 8.08 -0.10 5.51
CA GLY A 164 8.24 -0.90 4.29
C GLY A 164 9.68 -1.39 4.10
N ARG A 165 10.70 -0.58 4.45
CA ARG A 165 12.12 -1.00 4.45
C ARG A 165 12.36 -2.12 5.45
N PHE A 166 11.82 -2.00 6.66
CA PHE A 166 11.92 -3.05 7.68
C PHE A 166 11.34 -4.38 7.17
N TRP A 167 10.13 -4.34 6.61
CA TRP A 167 9.45 -5.53 6.10
C TRP A 167 10.15 -6.15 4.90
N LEU A 168 10.60 -5.36 3.94
CA LEU A 168 11.34 -5.88 2.79
C LEU A 168 12.66 -6.53 3.24
N ASN A 169 13.43 -5.88 4.11
CA ASN A 169 14.64 -6.48 4.66
C ASN A 169 14.37 -7.80 5.39
N ARG A 170 13.25 -7.88 6.13
CA ARG A 170 12.84 -9.09 6.84
C ARG A 170 12.38 -10.20 5.90
N ALA A 171 11.65 -9.88 4.84
CA ALA A 171 11.29 -10.87 3.83
C ALA A 171 12.55 -11.50 3.22
N GLY A 172 13.56 -10.69 2.93
CA GLY A 172 14.80 -11.12 2.28
C GLY A 172 14.59 -11.34 0.78
N GLY A 173 15.59 -11.06 -0.05
CA GLY A 173 15.49 -11.31 -1.49
C GLY A 173 15.30 -12.80 -1.88
N PRO A 174 15.20 -13.12 -3.17
CA PRO A 174 15.32 -12.19 -4.29
C PRO A 174 14.05 -11.33 -4.49
N PHE A 175 14.25 -10.07 -4.88
CA PHE A 175 13.19 -9.15 -5.29
C PHE A 175 13.11 -9.08 -6.81
N LEU A 176 11.92 -8.94 -7.36
CA LEU A 176 11.67 -8.78 -8.78
C LEU A 176 11.01 -7.42 -9.02
N VAL A 177 11.57 -6.65 -9.94
CA VAL A 177 11.01 -5.35 -10.38
C VAL A 177 10.83 -5.34 -11.90
N GLY A 178 10.08 -4.39 -12.44
CA GLY A 178 9.74 -4.28 -13.85
C GLY A 178 10.86 -3.75 -14.73
N CYS A 179 11.69 -2.83 -14.22
CA CYS A 179 12.72 -2.15 -15.01
C CYS A 179 13.93 -1.68 -14.19
N LEU A 180 14.96 -1.18 -14.88
CA LEU A 180 16.21 -0.71 -14.25
C LEU A 180 15.98 0.46 -13.29
N ASP A 181 15.07 1.37 -13.61
CA ASP A 181 14.80 2.53 -12.76
C ASP A 181 14.08 2.11 -11.47
N GLU A 182 13.17 1.15 -11.54
CA GLU A 182 12.60 0.51 -10.34
C GLU A 182 13.67 -0.26 -9.53
N ALA A 183 14.65 -0.90 -10.18
CA ALA A 183 15.74 -1.56 -9.47
C ALA A 183 16.65 -0.56 -8.73
N ARG A 184 16.88 0.61 -9.31
CA ARG A 184 17.62 1.71 -8.66
C ARG A 184 16.82 2.26 -7.49
N TRP A 185 15.54 2.57 -7.72
CA TRP A 185 14.63 2.99 -6.66
C TRP A 185 14.62 2.00 -5.50
N LEU A 186 14.45 0.70 -5.76
CA LEU A 186 14.40 -0.32 -4.71
C LEU A 186 15.73 -0.44 -3.98
N ARG A 187 16.86 -0.31 -4.69
CA ARG A 187 18.19 -0.29 -4.06
C ARG A 187 18.35 0.90 -3.12
N ASP A 188 17.96 2.09 -3.55
CA ASP A 188 18.02 3.30 -2.73
C ASP A 188 17.07 3.18 -1.53
N TYR A 189 15.86 2.66 -1.77
CA TYR A 189 14.85 2.41 -0.74
C TYR A 189 15.33 1.43 0.32
N LEU A 190 16.04 0.34 -0.05
CA LEU A 190 16.63 -0.62 0.89
C LEU A 190 17.87 -0.07 1.62
N GLY A 191 18.46 1.01 1.14
CA GLY A 191 19.64 1.66 1.71
C GLY A 191 20.84 0.72 1.80
N VAL A 192 21.57 0.79 2.92
CA VAL A 192 22.79 -0.01 3.15
C VAL A 192 22.55 -1.52 3.08
N SER A 193 21.34 -1.97 3.39
CA SER A 193 20.97 -3.39 3.36
C SER A 193 20.78 -3.93 1.94
N ALA A 194 20.73 -3.07 0.92
CA ALA A 194 20.57 -3.51 -0.47
C ALA A 194 21.66 -4.49 -0.93
N VAL A 195 22.87 -4.42 -0.36
CA VAL A 195 23.98 -5.34 -0.67
C VAL A 195 23.70 -6.79 -0.26
N CYS A 196 22.76 -7.01 0.66
CA CYS A 196 22.35 -8.33 1.13
C CYS A 196 21.25 -8.95 0.26
N HIS A 197 20.71 -8.21 -0.71
CA HIS A 197 19.56 -8.63 -1.50
C HIS A 197 19.89 -8.75 -2.98
N CYS A 198 19.39 -9.81 -3.61
CA CYS A 198 19.40 -9.94 -5.06
C CYS A 198 18.17 -9.24 -5.65
N ILE A 199 18.37 -8.24 -6.52
CA ILE A 199 17.29 -7.57 -7.27
C ILE A 199 17.36 -8.08 -8.71
N LEU A 200 16.27 -8.71 -9.15
CA LEU A 200 16.12 -9.34 -10.46
C LEU A 200 15.37 -8.39 -11.41
N LEU A 201 15.81 -8.40 -12.67
CA LEU A 201 15.19 -7.69 -13.78
C LEU A 201 14.66 -8.72 -14.79
N PRO A 202 13.47 -8.49 -15.40
CA PRO A 202 12.99 -9.33 -16.48
C PRO A 202 13.95 -9.25 -17.67
N PHE A 203 14.29 -10.41 -18.23
CA PHE A 203 15.11 -10.49 -19.43
C PHE A 203 14.25 -10.16 -20.65
N ASN A 204 14.44 -8.97 -21.24
CA ASN A 204 13.63 -8.50 -22.38
C ASN A 204 14.14 -8.99 -23.76
N GLY A 205 14.99 -10.03 -23.81
CA GLY A 205 15.33 -10.71 -25.07
C GLY A 205 16.15 -9.90 -26.09
N ARG A 206 16.48 -8.62 -25.84
CA ARG A 206 17.38 -7.86 -26.71
C ARG A 206 18.79 -8.42 -26.56
N ARG A 207 19.18 -9.31 -27.48
CA ARG A 207 20.60 -9.62 -27.73
C ARG A 207 21.32 -8.30 -27.97
N ALA A 208 22.40 -8.05 -27.23
CA ALA A 208 23.37 -7.04 -27.61
C ALA A 208 23.82 -7.36 -29.04
N ALA A 209 23.52 -6.45 -29.97
CA ALA A 209 24.07 -6.47 -31.32
C ALA A 209 25.48 -5.89 -31.30
#